data_AF-E1QRE4-F1
#
_entry.id   AF-E1QRE4-F1
#
_cell.length_a   1.000
_cell.length_b   1.000
_cell.length_c   1.000
_cell.angle_alpha   90.00
_cell.angle_beta   90.00
_cell.angle_gamma   90.00
#
_symmetry.space_group_name_H-M   'P 1'
#
loop_
_entity.id
_entity.type
_entity.pdbx_description
1 polymer ?
#
loop_
_entity_poly.entity_id
_entity_poly.type
_entity_poly.pdbx_seq_one_letter_code
_entity_poly.pdbx_strand_id
1 'polypeptide(L)'
;MGKKVIYKEIEITNERISRLKYALLLLLIALIGTGAYILTQYSLQHVLHNAVLSSYLSIPVGAVVVGVGLILLNRYLINHGVMIPILKRRVERTVFISPGNGWSIDEELIRRHEDALRFADRDSEGYVTGLAMLSFMYLQNAIAYDDRSLYLKARDYLNRAKDAMRTVNVSDEVKILVERLEKEVEGSRSRFE
;
A
#
# COMPACT_ATOMS: atom_id res chain seq x y z
N MET A 1 -28.67 11.13 -34.36
CA MET A 1 -28.61 11.93 -33.12
C MET A 1 -27.77 11.19 -32.09
N GLY A 2 -26.45 11.40 -32.09
CA GLY A 2 -25.54 10.75 -31.15
C GLY A 2 -25.48 11.53 -29.84
N LYS A 3 -25.89 10.90 -28.74
CA LYS A 3 -25.71 11.45 -27.39
C LYS A 3 -24.22 11.50 -27.08
N LYS A 4 -23.68 12.71 -27.02
CA LYS A 4 -22.32 13.00 -26.54
C LYS A 4 -22.36 12.82 -25.01
N VAL A 5 -22.01 11.63 -24.53
CA VAL A 5 -21.79 11.39 -23.10
C VAL A 5 -20.43 11.99 -22.77
N ILE A 6 -20.45 13.17 -22.17
CA ILE A 6 -19.28 13.84 -21.62
C ILE A 6 -18.89 13.05 -20.38
N TYR A 7 -17.90 12.16 -20.51
CA TYR A 7 -17.20 11.64 -19.34
C TYR A 7 -16.38 12.81 -18.79
N LYS A 8 -16.91 13.40 -17.72
CA LYS A 8 -16.20 14.33 -16.86
C LYS A 8 -14.91 13.62 -16.44
N GLU A 9 -13.78 14.09 -16.95
CA GLU A 9 -12.44 13.68 -16.54
C GLU A 9 -12.44 13.60 -15.01
N ILE A 10 -12.27 12.38 -14.48
CA ILE A 10 -11.79 12.23 -13.13
C ILE A 10 -10.31 12.56 -13.25
N GLU A 11 -10.05 13.86 -13.19
CA GLU A 11 -8.74 14.43 -12.97
C GLU A 11 -8.21 13.78 -11.68
N ILE A 12 -7.41 12.72 -11.82
CA ILE A 12 -6.65 12.13 -10.72
C ILE A 12 -5.62 13.20 -10.37
N THR A 13 -6.06 14.15 -9.56
CA THR A 13 -5.21 15.16 -8.98
C THR A 13 -4.20 14.37 -8.16
N ASN A 14 -2.94 14.42 -8.57
CA ASN A 14 -1.78 13.92 -7.82
C ASN A 14 -1.57 14.81 -6.57
N GLU A 15 -2.64 15.01 -5.80
CA GLU A 15 -2.72 15.87 -4.65
C GLU A 15 -2.08 15.13 -3.49
N ARG A 16 -0.76 15.31 -3.38
CA ARG A 16 -0.02 15.00 -2.17
C ARG A 16 -0.68 15.74 -1.01
N ILE A 17 -1.21 14.98 -0.05
CA ILE A 17 -1.61 15.55 1.23
C ILE A 17 -0.35 16.15 1.88
N SER A 18 -0.38 17.47 2.12
CA SER A 18 0.65 18.14 2.91
C SER A 18 0.78 17.44 4.27
N ARG A 19 2.00 17.31 4.79
CA ARG A 19 2.26 16.70 6.11
C ARG A 19 1.39 17.33 7.20
N LEU A 20 1.10 18.62 7.08
CA LEU A 20 0.21 19.35 7.98
C LEU A 20 -1.25 18.89 7.86
N LYS A 21 -1.76 18.69 6.65
CA LYS A 21 -3.12 18.17 6.43
C LYS A 21 -3.27 16.76 6.99
N TYR A 22 -2.26 15.90 6.79
CA TYR A 22 -2.27 14.54 7.38
C TYR A 22 -2.22 14.56 8.90
N ALA A 23 -1.35 15.40 9.48
CA ALA A 23 -1.24 15.57 10.93
C ALA A 23 -2.54 16.12 11.52
N LEU A 24 -3.18 17.07 10.86
CA LEU A 24 -4.48 17.61 11.26
C LEU A 24 -5.56 16.52 11.28
N LEU A 25 -5.55 15.63 10.28
CA LEU A 25 -6.52 14.55 10.18
C LEU A 25 -6.30 13.47 11.24
N LEU A 26 -5.04 13.13 11.55
CA LEU A 26 -4.71 12.28 12.69
C LEU A 26 -5.14 12.91 14.02
N LEU A 27 -4.94 14.22 14.16
CA LEU A 27 -5.36 14.97 15.34
C LEU A 27 -6.88 14.93 15.49
N LEU A 28 -7.63 15.07 14.41
CA LEU A 28 -9.09 14.95 14.39
C LEU A 28 -9.56 13.55 14.83
N ILE A 29 -8.93 12.48 14.33
CA ILE A 29 -9.23 11.10 14.75
C ILE A 29 -8.94 10.90 16.24
N ALA A 30 -7.80 11.41 16.72
CA ALA A 30 -7.44 11.33 18.12
C ALA A 30 -8.44 12.10 19.00
N LEU A 31 -8.93 13.25 18.54
CA LEU A 31 -9.89 14.08 19.25
C LEU A 31 -11.27 13.40 19.35
N ILE A 32 -11.71 12.74 18.28
CA ILE A 32 -12.94 11.93 18.28
C ILE A 32 -12.80 10.73 19.23
N GLY A 33 -11.68 10.02 19.19
CA GLY A 33 -11.41 8.90 20.11
C GLY A 33 -11.37 9.33 21.58
N THR A 34 -10.77 10.49 21.85
CA THR A 34 -10.72 11.09 23.19
C THR A 34 -12.12 11.50 23.65
N GLY A 35 -12.93 12.09 22.78
CA GLY A 35 -14.32 12.42 23.08
C GLY A 35 -15.16 11.18 23.42
N ALA A 36 -15.01 10.10 22.65
CA ALA A 36 -15.68 8.82 22.92
C ALA A 36 -15.24 8.22 24.26
N TYR A 37 -13.95 8.29 24.58
CA TYR A 37 -13.41 7.88 25.88
C TYR A 37 -14.05 8.66 27.03
N ILE A 38 -14.06 10.00 26.97
CA ILE A 38 -14.60 10.86 28.02
C ILE A 38 -16.09 10.60 28.23
N LEU A 39 -16.85 10.51 27.13
CA LEU A 39 -18.30 10.28 27.20
C LEU A 39 -18.60 8.92 27.87
N THR A 40 -17.89 7.88 27.45
CA THR A 40 -18.05 6.53 28.00
C THR A 40 -17.63 6.49 29.48
N GLN A 41 -16.52 7.14 29.83
CA GLN A 41 -16.06 7.24 31.21
C GLN A 41 -17.09 7.95 32.10
N TYR A 42 -17.67 9.05 31.63
CA TYR A 42 -18.69 9.77 32.37
C TYR A 42 -19.94 8.91 32.60
N SER A 43 -20.45 8.26 31.56
CA SER A 43 -21.61 7.35 31.65
C SER A 43 -21.34 6.17 32.59
N LEU A 44 -20.18 5.53 32.47
CA LEU A 44 -19.80 4.39 33.31
C LEU A 44 -19.55 4.81 34.76
N GLN A 45 -19.00 6.01 35.00
CA GLN A 45 -18.83 6.52 36.37
C GLN A 45 -20.19 6.75 37.03
N HIS A 46 -21.17 7.26 36.28
CA HIS A 46 -22.51 7.49 36.79
C HIS A 46 -23.24 6.17 37.15
N VAL A 47 -23.03 5.10 36.37
CA VAL A 47 -23.65 3.79 36.63
C VAL A 47 -22.89 3.00 37.71
N LEU A 48 -21.58 2.87 37.56
CA LEU A 48 -20.74 2.02 38.41
C LEU A 48 -20.34 2.68 39.72
N HIS A 49 -20.50 4.00 39.84
CA HIS A 49 -20.07 4.80 41.00
C HIS A 49 -18.58 4.61 41.36
N ASN A 50 -17.77 4.14 40.41
CA ASN A 50 -16.36 3.82 40.59
C ASN A 50 -15.55 4.41 39.42
N ALA A 51 -14.78 5.45 39.73
CA ALA A 51 -13.97 6.17 38.74
C ALA A 51 -12.84 5.32 38.15
N VAL A 52 -12.24 4.43 38.95
CA VAL A 52 -11.14 3.56 38.52
C VAL A 52 -11.65 2.53 37.52
N LEU A 53 -12.72 1.81 37.88
CA LEU A 53 -13.32 0.79 37.03
C LEU A 53 -13.89 1.36 35.73
N SER A 54 -14.55 2.53 35.83
CA SER A 54 -15.04 3.26 34.67
C SER A 54 -13.92 3.59 33.67
N SER A 55 -12.78 4.07 34.18
CA SER A 55 -11.62 4.43 33.35
C SER A 55 -11.04 3.21 32.63
N TYR A 56 -10.91 2.07 33.31
CA TYR A 56 -10.42 0.84 32.67
C TYR A 56 -11.33 0.35 31.54
N LEU A 57 -12.64 0.49 31.70
CA LEU A 57 -13.63 0.06 30.72
C LEU A 57 -13.80 1.05 29.56
N SER A 58 -13.50 2.33 29.74
CA SER A 58 -13.58 3.33 28.67
C SER A 58 -12.34 3.37 27.76
N ILE A 59 -11.16 2.98 28.27
CA ILE A 59 -9.91 2.85 27.47
C ILE A 59 -10.12 2.07 26.16
N PRO A 60 -10.67 0.84 26.16
CA PRO A 60 -10.85 0.08 24.92
C PRO A 60 -11.81 0.76 23.94
N VAL A 61 -12.81 1.49 24.42
CA VAL A 61 -13.75 2.22 23.54
C VAL A 61 -13.03 3.32 22.78
N GLY A 62 -12.25 4.16 23.47
CA GLY A 62 -11.44 5.20 22.82
C GLY A 62 -10.44 4.60 21.82
N ALA A 63 -9.77 3.51 22.20
CA ALA A 63 -8.80 2.83 21.35
C ALA A 63 -9.44 2.25 20.07
N VAL A 64 -10.61 1.61 20.18
CA VAL A 64 -11.34 1.07 19.02
C VAL A 64 -11.76 2.17 18.06
N VAL A 65 -12.30 3.29 18.56
CA VAL A 65 -12.72 4.42 17.72
C VAL A 65 -11.53 5.01 16.95
N VAL A 66 -10.39 5.19 17.61
CA VAL A 66 -9.15 5.62 16.94
C VAL A 66 -8.71 4.59 15.91
N GLY A 67 -8.67 3.31 16.27
CA GLY A 67 -8.25 2.22 15.38
C GLY A 67 -9.10 2.13 14.11
N VAL A 68 -10.42 2.13 14.25
CA VAL A 68 -11.36 2.13 13.11
C VAL A 68 -11.20 3.39 12.28
N GLY A 69 -11.06 4.56 12.91
CA GLY A 69 -10.82 5.83 12.22
C GLY A 69 -9.56 5.80 11.35
N LEU A 70 -8.47 5.22 11.86
CA LEU A 70 -7.23 5.05 11.11
C LEU A 70 -7.39 4.09 9.93
N ILE A 71 -8.14 2.99 10.10
CA ILE A 71 -8.42 2.03 9.02
C ILE A 71 -9.23 2.69 7.91
N LEU A 72 -10.30 3.42 8.25
CA LEU A 72 -11.14 4.12 7.28
C LEU A 72 -10.35 5.22 6.56
N LEU A 73 -9.51 5.96 7.28
CA LEU A 73 -8.64 6.95 6.69
C LEU A 73 -7.68 6.30 5.68
N ASN A 74 -7.02 5.22 6.08
CA ASN A 74 -6.08 4.52 5.20
C ASN A 74 -6.79 4.02 3.93
N ARG A 75 -7.98 3.43 4.08
CA ARG A 75 -8.80 2.97 2.94
C ARG A 75 -9.24 4.13 2.04
N TYR A 76 -9.65 5.25 2.62
CA TYR A 76 -10.02 6.46 1.87
C TYR A 76 -8.83 6.99 1.04
N LEU A 77 -7.65 7.07 1.65
CA LEU A 77 -6.45 7.58 0.99
C LEU A 77 -5.98 6.64 -0.14
N ILE A 78 -6.02 5.33 0.06
CA ILE A 78 -5.72 4.33 -0.98
C ILE A 78 -6.69 4.47 -2.15
N ASN A 79 -8.00 4.55 -1.88
CA ASN A 79 -9.03 4.64 -2.91
C ASN A 79 -8.95 5.93 -3.75
N HIS A 80 -8.32 6.98 -3.24
CA HIS A 80 -8.16 8.26 -3.94
C HIS A 80 -6.72 8.49 -4.45
N GLY A 81 -5.86 7.46 -4.43
CA GLY A 81 -4.49 7.55 -4.92
C GLY A 81 -3.57 8.48 -4.09
N VAL A 82 -3.99 8.86 -2.88
CA VAL A 82 -3.22 9.77 -2.02
C VAL A 82 -2.21 8.99 -1.18
N MET A 83 -0.95 9.04 -1.58
CA MET A 83 0.15 8.33 -0.91
C MET A 83 0.45 8.92 0.48
N ILE A 84 0.30 8.11 1.54
CA ILE A 84 0.59 8.52 2.93
C ILE A 84 2.12 8.65 3.13
N PRO A 85 2.65 9.69 3.79
CA PRO A 85 4.09 9.86 4.02
C PRO A 85 4.75 8.72 4.84
N ILE A 86 3.99 8.02 5.69
CA ILE A 86 4.45 6.83 6.42
C ILE A 86 4.54 5.62 5.49
N LEU A 87 3.56 5.41 4.59
CA LEU A 87 3.66 4.39 3.55
C LEU A 87 4.79 4.72 2.58
N LYS A 88 5.04 5.99 2.25
CA LYS A 88 6.23 6.39 1.48
C LYS A 88 7.51 5.87 2.10
N ARG A 89 7.74 6.04 3.41
CA ARG A 89 8.92 5.46 4.10
C ARG A 89 8.93 3.94 4.11
N ARG A 90 7.77 3.30 4.19
CA ARG A 90 7.67 1.83 4.27
C ARG A 90 7.88 1.20 2.90
N VAL A 91 7.23 1.75 1.86
CA VAL A 91 7.43 1.43 0.45
C VAL A 91 8.87 1.73 0.05
N GLU A 92 9.43 2.91 0.37
CA GLU A 92 10.86 3.16 0.18
C GLU A 92 11.69 2.08 0.90
N ARG A 93 11.48 1.81 2.20
CA ARG A 93 12.25 0.76 2.90
C ARG A 93 12.09 -0.65 2.34
N THR A 94 10.92 -1.03 1.83
CA THR A 94 10.68 -2.35 1.23
C THR A 94 11.10 -2.41 -0.24
N VAL A 95 11.18 -1.26 -0.93
CA VAL A 95 11.64 -1.11 -2.33
C VAL A 95 13.17 -0.92 -2.40
N PHE A 96 13.85 -0.67 -1.26
CA PHE A 96 15.30 -0.48 -1.17
C PHE A 96 16.06 -1.68 -0.60
N ILE A 97 15.61 -2.90 -0.87
CA ILE A 97 16.47 -4.08 -0.67
C ILE A 97 16.94 -4.51 -2.05
N SER A 98 18.23 -4.38 -2.34
CA SER A 98 18.79 -4.99 -3.55
C SER A 98 18.49 -6.49 -3.50
N PRO A 99 18.02 -7.11 -4.59
CA PRO A 99 17.73 -8.55 -4.61
C PRO A 99 18.98 -9.41 -4.32
N GLY A 100 20.19 -8.81 -4.31
CA GLY A 100 21.46 -9.44 -3.94
C GLY A 100 21.72 -9.63 -2.45
N ASN A 101 20.79 -9.33 -1.54
CA ASN A 101 21.00 -9.53 -0.09
C ASN A 101 20.87 -11.00 0.38
N GLY A 102 20.48 -11.92 -0.51
CA GLY A 102 20.39 -13.36 -0.22
C GLY A 102 19.24 -13.78 0.70
N TRP A 103 18.34 -12.86 1.05
CA TRP A 103 17.16 -13.18 1.87
C TRP A 103 16.04 -13.63 0.96
N SER A 104 15.43 -14.79 1.26
CA SER A 104 14.23 -15.22 0.56
C SER A 104 12.99 -14.58 1.17
N ILE A 105 12.00 -14.35 0.31
CA ILE A 105 10.65 -13.93 0.65
C ILE A 105 9.78 -15.17 0.77
N ASP A 106 8.97 -15.19 1.83
CA ASP A 106 7.98 -16.23 2.07
C ASP A 106 7.03 -16.38 0.86
N GLU A 107 6.88 -17.62 0.39
CA GLU A 107 6.01 -17.96 -0.73
C GLU A 107 4.54 -17.63 -0.43
N GLU A 108 4.11 -17.69 0.84
CA GLU A 108 2.76 -17.29 1.21
C GLU A 108 2.52 -15.80 0.96
N LEU A 109 3.54 -14.96 1.19
CA LEU A 109 3.46 -13.53 0.93
C LEU A 109 3.35 -13.23 -0.57
N ILE A 110 4.10 -13.96 -1.39
CA ILE A 110 4.05 -13.87 -2.85
C ILE A 110 2.66 -14.26 -3.34
N ARG A 111 2.12 -15.39 -2.87
CA ARG A 111 0.78 -15.86 -3.26
C ARG A 111 -0.31 -14.86 -2.90
N ARG A 112 -0.23 -14.24 -1.71
CA ARG A 112 -1.16 -13.17 -1.31
C ARG A 112 -1.09 -11.95 -2.24
N HIS A 113 0.10 -11.58 -2.73
CA HIS A 113 0.25 -10.50 -3.70
C HIS A 113 -0.30 -10.89 -5.08
N GLU A 114 -0.11 -12.13 -5.52
CA GLU A 114 -0.71 -12.63 -6.77
C GLU A 114 -2.25 -12.60 -6.69
N ASP A 115 -2.81 -13.08 -5.58
CA ASP A 115 -4.26 -13.07 -5.36
C ASP A 115 -4.80 -11.64 -5.32
N ALA A 116 -4.13 -10.72 -4.63
CA ALA A 116 -4.50 -9.31 -4.61
C ALA A 116 -4.47 -8.69 -6.02
N LEU A 117 -3.48 -9.05 -6.84
CA LEU A 117 -3.35 -8.54 -8.20
C LEU A 117 -4.46 -9.04 -9.13
N ARG A 118 -5.02 -10.24 -8.90
CA ARG A 118 -6.15 -10.76 -9.69
C ARG A 118 -7.40 -9.89 -9.61
N PHE A 119 -7.57 -9.19 -8.48
CA PHE A 119 -8.71 -8.31 -8.23
C PHE A 119 -8.37 -6.82 -8.40
N ALA A 120 -7.11 -6.50 -8.74
CA ALA A 120 -6.69 -5.13 -8.98
C ALA A 120 -7.20 -4.61 -10.32
N ASP A 121 -7.52 -3.33 -10.37
CA ASP A 121 -7.93 -2.66 -11.59
C ASP A 121 -6.75 -2.57 -12.57
N ARG A 122 -6.88 -3.22 -13.73
CA ARG A 122 -5.80 -3.35 -14.72
C ARG A 122 -5.40 -2.02 -15.34
N ASP A 123 -6.29 -1.03 -15.32
CA ASP A 123 -6.05 0.30 -15.87
C ASP A 123 -5.50 1.28 -14.81
N SER A 124 -5.13 0.78 -13.62
CA SER A 124 -4.60 1.58 -12.52
C SER A 124 -3.08 1.50 -12.40
N GLU A 125 -2.46 2.60 -11.94
CA GLU A 125 -1.03 2.63 -11.57
C GLU A 125 -0.68 1.59 -10.48
N GLY A 126 -1.64 1.28 -9.61
CA GLY A 126 -1.51 0.24 -8.59
C GLY A 126 -1.29 -1.15 -9.17
N TYR A 127 -1.88 -1.45 -10.33
CA TYR A 127 -1.67 -2.72 -11.02
C TYR A 127 -0.26 -2.83 -11.61
N VAL A 128 0.25 -1.76 -12.23
CA VAL A 128 1.65 -1.71 -12.71
C VAL A 128 2.63 -1.87 -11.55
N THR A 129 2.38 -1.17 -10.45
CA THR A 129 3.20 -1.25 -9.23
C THR A 129 3.17 -2.66 -8.62
N GLY A 130 2.00 -3.30 -8.57
CA GLY A 130 1.84 -4.66 -8.08
C GLY A 130 2.58 -5.70 -8.94
N LEU A 131 2.55 -5.55 -10.26
CA LEU A 131 3.33 -6.38 -11.18
C LEU A 131 4.84 -6.22 -10.96
N ALA A 132 5.31 -4.97 -10.81
CA ALA A 132 6.72 -4.69 -10.51
C ALA A 132 7.14 -5.29 -9.15
N MET A 133 6.28 -5.21 -8.13
CA MET A 133 6.54 -5.85 -6.83
C MET A 133 6.64 -7.36 -6.94
N LEU A 134 5.74 -8.03 -7.67
CA LEU A 134 5.81 -9.48 -7.87
C LEU A 134 7.09 -9.88 -8.62
N SER A 135 7.45 -9.13 -9.66
CA SER A 135 8.70 -9.34 -10.37
C SER A 135 9.92 -9.24 -9.43
N PHE A 136 9.97 -8.21 -8.60
CA PHE A 136 11.02 -8.05 -7.58
C PHE A 136 11.06 -9.23 -6.60
N MET A 137 9.91 -9.64 -6.06
CA MET A 137 9.84 -10.74 -5.10
C MET A 137 10.34 -12.06 -5.68
N TYR A 138 9.92 -12.37 -6.92
CA TYR A 138 10.39 -13.56 -7.63
C TYR A 138 11.88 -13.49 -7.96
N LEU A 139 12.40 -12.31 -8.33
CA LEU A 139 13.82 -12.12 -8.60
C LEU A 139 14.66 -12.35 -7.33
N GLN A 140 14.22 -11.81 -6.20
CA GLN A 140 14.91 -12.01 -4.92
C GLN A 140 14.94 -13.49 -4.52
N ASN A 141 13.84 -14.23 -4.68
CA ASN A 141 13.83 -15.67 -4.43
C ASN A 141 14.68 -16.45 -5.44
N ALA A 142 14.70 -16.04 -6.71
CA ALA A 142 15.55 -16.66 -7.73
C ALA A 142 17.04 -16.54 -7.34
N ILE A 143 17.46 -15.38 -6.86
CA ILE A 143 18.84 -15.15 -6.40
C ILE A 143 19.16 -15.94 -5.13
N ALA A 144 18.24 -15.97 -4.17
CA ALA A 144 18.42 -16.66 -2.88
C ALA A 144 18.49 -18.18 -3.05
N TYR A 145 17.68 -18.76 -3.93
CA TYR A 145 17.61 -20.21 -4.15
C TYR A 145 18.37 -20.71 -5.38
N ASP A 146 18.99 -19.79 -6.14
CA ASP A 146 19.61 -20.07 -7.43
C ASP A 146 18.65 -20.78 -8.42
N ASP A 147 17.38 -20.34 -8.44
CA ASP A 147 16.30 -20.99 -9.18
C ASP A 147 15.92 -20.23 -10.46
N ARG A 148 16.25 -20.84 -11.60
CA ARG A 148 15.92 -20.34 -12.94
C ARG A 148 14.42 -20.15 -13.17
N SER A 149 13.57 -21.04 -12.63
CA SER A 149 12.12 -20.97 -12.84
C SER A 149 11.53 -19.70 -12.21
N LEU A 150 12.02 -19.33 -11.02
CA LEU A 150 11.64 -18.09 -10.35
C LEU A 150 12.15 -16.86 -11.09
N TYR A 151 13.37 -16.93 -11.65
CA TYR A 151 13.89 -15.88 -12.53
C TYR A 151 13.00 -15.65 -13.76
N LEU A 152 12.56 -16.73 -14.41
CA LEU A 152 11.65 -16.63 -15.55
C LEU A 152 10.30 -16.01 -15.17
N LYS A 153 9.75 -16.35 -14.00
CA LYS A 153 8.53 -15.70 -13.46
C LYS A 153 8.76 -14.22 -13.19
N ALA A 154 9.90 -13.86 -12.60
CA ALA A 154 10.25 -12.46 -12.36
C ALA A 154 10.27 -11.66 -13.66
N ARG A 155 10.86 -12.23 -14.71
CA ARG A 155 10.91 -11.61 -16.05
C ARG A 155 9.53 -11.48 -16.70
N ASP A 156 8.67 -12.49 -16.55
CA ASP A 156 7.28 -12.42 -17.04
C ASP A 156 6.49 -11.28 -16.37
N TYR A 157 6.55 -11.20 -15.05
CA TYR A 157 5.89 -10.13 -14.29
C TYR A 157 6.44 -8.73 -14.65
N LEU A 158 7.75 -8.61 -14.90
CA LEU A 158 8.35 -7.35 -15.38
C LEU A 158 7.81 -6.97 -16.75
N ASN A 159 7.76 -7.91 -17.70
CA ASN A 159 7.25 -7.65 -19.05
C ASN A 159 5.79 -7.21 -19.00
N ARG A 160 4.97 -7.87 -18.17
CA ARG A 160 3.57 -7.47 -17.96
C ARG A 160 3.46 -6.07 -17.35
N ALA A 161 4.35 -5.70 -16.42
CA ALA A 161 4.40 -4.35 -15.87
C ALA A 161 4.72 -3.32 -16.97
N LYS A 162 5.72 -3.60 -17.81
CA LYS A 162 6.11 -2.75 -18.94
C LYS A 162 4.99 -2.59 -19.97
N ASP A 163 4.27 -3.66 -20.28
CA ASP A 163 3.14 -3.61 -21.21
C ASP A 163 1.97 -2.81 -20.64
N ALA A 164 1.62 -3.01 -19.37
CA ALA A 164 0.59 -2.22 -18.70
C ALA A 164 0.99 -0.74 -18.60
N MET A 165 2.27 -0.44 -18.43
CA MET A 165 2.80 0.92 -18.41
C MET A 165 2.65 1.67 -19.75
N ARG A 166 2.47 0.97 -20.87
CA ARG A 166 2.21 1.58 -22.19
C ARG A 166 0.77 2.07 -22.34
N THR A 167 -0.16 1.44 -21.61
CA THR A 167 -1.60 1.74 -21.70
C THR A 167 -2.10 2.58 -20.54
N VAL A 168 -1.46 2.45 -19.37
CA VAL A 168 -1.81 3.18 -18.15
C VAL A 168 -0.91 4.41 -18.02
N ASN A 169 -1.51 5.56 -17.73
CA ASN A 169 -0.75 6.75 -17.36
C ASN A 169 -0.18 6.56 -15.95
N VAL A 170 1.11 6.26 -15.85
CA VAL A 170 1.80 6.04 -14.58
C VAL A 170 2.66 7.24 -14.19
N SER A 171 2.82 7.46 -12.88
CA SER A 171 3.76 8.43 -12.35
C SER A 171 5.22 8.13 -12.74
N ASP A 172 6.06 9.17 -12.75
CA ASP A 172 7.49 9.00 -13.02
C ASP A 172 8.19 8.17 -11.93
N GLU A 173 7.66 8.14 -10.71
CA GLU A 173 8.15 7.29 -9.63
C GLU A 173 8.03 5.80 -10.00
N VAL A 174 6.89 5.40 -10.59
CA VAL A 174 6.66 4.01 -11.05
C VAL A 174 7.48 3.67 -12.29
N LYS A 175 7.69 4.62 -13.21
CA LYS A 175 8.60 4.39 -14.37
C LYS A 175 10.02 4.09 -13.91
N ILE A 176 10.55 4.90 -12.99
CA ILE A 176 11.90 4.71 -12.43
C ILE A 176 12.01 3.36 -11.71
N LEU A 177 10.94 2.93 -11.01
CA LEU A 177 10.90 1.62 -10.37
C LEU A 177 11.04 0.48 -11.40
N VAL A 178 10.21 0.51 -12.45
CA VAL A 178 10.21 -0.52 -13.50
C VAL A 178 11.55 -0.54 -14.25
N GLU A 179 12.09 0.62 -14.62
CA GLU A 179 13.39 0.74 -15.30
C GLU A 179 14.55 0.23 -14.44
N ARG A 180 14.52 0.49 -13.14
CA ARG A 180 15.53 -0.06 -12.23
C ARG A 180 15.41 -1.57 -12.13
N LEU A 181 14.20 -2.08 -11.96
CA LEU A 181 13.96 -3.52 -11.86
C LEU A 181 14.39 -4.24 -13.14
N GLU A 182 14.18 -3.61 -14.30
CA GLU A 182 14.71 -4.11 -15.58
C GLU A 182 16.23 -4.24 -15.56
N LYS A 183 16.96 -3.25 -15.06
CA LYS A 183 18.42 -3.33 -14.93
C LYS A 183 18.86 -4.48 -14.01
N GLU A 184 18.14 -4.73 -12.93
CA GLU A 184 18.45 -5.82 -11.98
C GLU A 184 18.15 -7.21 -12.58
N VAL A 185 17.01 -7.36 -13.27
CA VAL A 185 16.65 -8.61 -13.97
C VAL A 185 17.65 -8.90 -15.10
N GLU A 186 18.03 -7.89 -15.88
CA GLU A 186 19.02 -8.04 -16.95
C GLU A 186 20.42 -8.29 -16.39
N GLY A 187 20.79 -7.64 -15.29
CA GLY A 187 22.06 -7.89 -14.59
C GLY A 187 22.18 -9.31 -14.04
N SER A 188 21.05 -9.94 -13.71
CA SER A 188 20.97 -11.33 -13.24
C SER A 188 20.89 -12.35 -14.37
N ARG A 189 20.78 -11.91 -15.64
CA ARG A 189 20.51 -12.77 -16.79
C ARG A 189 21.57 -13.84 -17.02
N SER A 190 22.84 -13.47 -16.97
CA SER A 190 23.97 -14.40 -17.20
C SER A 190 24.07 -15.51 -16.15
N ARG A 191 23.43 -15.34 -14.98
CA ARG A 191 23.39 -16.34 -13.92
C ARG A 191 22.32 -17.41 -14.15
N PHE A 192 21.24 -17.09 -14.87
CA PHE A 192 20.04 -17.93 -15.00
C PHE A 192 19.68 -18.30 -16.44
N GLU A 193 20.39 -17.79 -17.45
CA GLU A 193 20.26 -18.20 -18.86
C GLU A 193 21.18 -19.36 -19.23
#